data_AF-A0A3D3GIB2-F1
#
_entry.id   AF-A0A3D3GIB2-F1
#
_cell.length_a   1.000
_cell.length_b   1.000
_cell.length_c   1.000
_cell.angle_alpha   90.00
_cell.angle_beta   90.00
_cell.angle_gamma   90.00
#
_symmetry.space_group_name_H-M   'P 1'
#
loop_
_entity.id
_entity.type
_entity.pdbx_description
1 polymer ?
#
loop_
_entity_poly.entity_id
_entity_poly.type
_entity_poly.pdbx_seq_one_letter_code
_entity_poly.pdbx_strand_id
1 'polypeptide(L)'
;MKKCRMAALAILLLPACQCSTNANKAATVAVDPGTFDSPTEVIIESTQAKETAETFSVTVNTEGPGGFTRAKSETVVAADKTPPKKGIALTLPIPAEIKTDLKASKELYVFVEYFYNGVHETHDSFQAVPIQKQTSDSVLITLEPSAFTNLRNKTGTYEAVVVLASGPKK
;
A
#
# COMPACT_ATOMS: atom_id res chain seq x y z
N MET A 1 -42.00 -6.34 -0.68
CA MET A 1 -41.54 -6.08 0.71
C MET A 1 -40.70 -7.25 1.23
N LYS A 2 -39.38 -7.10 1.32
CA LYS A 2 -38.50 -7.56 2.42
C LYS A 2 -37.05 -7.22 2.05
N LYS A 3 -36.35 -6.64 3.03
CA LYS A 3 -34.99 -6.10 2.97
C LYS A 3 -33.95 -7.20 2.71
N CYS A 4 -32.89 -6.86 1.97
CA CYS A 4 -31.57 -7.47 2.13
C CYS A 4 -30.51 -6.36 2.05
N ARG A 5 -29.68 -6.25 3.10
CA ARG A 5 -28.53 -5.34 3.22
C ARG A 5 -27.35 -5.93 2.43
N MET A 6 -26.55 -5.10 1.75
CA MET A 6 -25.25 -5.52 1.20
C MET A 6 -24.12 -4.62 1.72
N ALA A 7 -23.22 -5.23 2.49
CA ALA A 7 -21.84 -4.83 2.74
C ALA A 7 -20.97 -5.61 1.74
N ALA A 8 -19.98 -4.96 1.12
CA ALA A 8 -19.11 -5.61 0.14
C ALA A 8 -17.98 -6.37 0.84
N LEU A 9 -18.24 -7.65 1.08
CA LEU A 9 -17.31 -8.71 1.45
C LEU A 9 -16.80 -9.36 0.14
N ALA A 10 -15.49 -9.52 -0.05
CA ALA A 10 -14.95 -10.26 -1.19
C ALA A 10 -15.08 -11.78 -0.97
N ILE A 11 -16.30 -12.30 -1.16
CA ILE A 11 -16.52 -13.67 -1.63
C ILE A 11 -16.65 -13.58 -3.16
N LEU A 12 -16.00 -14.49 -3.89
CA LEU A 12 -16.07 -14.56 -5.35
C LEU A 12 -17.55 -14.58 -5.82
N LEU A 13 -18.00 -13.49 -6.49
CA LEU A 13 -18.97 -13.44 -7.60
C LEU A 13 -19.38 -11.97 -7.89
N LEU A 14 -18.93 -11.44 -9.03
CA LEU A 14 -19.44 -10.23 -9.71
C LEU A 14 -20.76 -10.55 -10.46
N PRO A 15 -21.60 -9.59 -10.93
CA PRO A 15 -21.32 -8.16 -11.17
C PRO A 15 -22.45 -7.16 -10.80
N ALA A 16 -22.08 -5.88 -10.64
CA ALA A 16 -22.95 -4.76 -10.97
C ALA A 16 -22.11 -3.67 -11.67
N CYS A 17 -22.71 -3.07 -12.69
CA CYS A 17 -22.11 -2.24 -13.72
C CYS A 17 -21.16 -1.15 -13.18
N GLN A 18 -19.86 -1.36 -13.33
CA GLN A 18 -18.87 -0.30 -13.40
C GLN A 18 -18.39 -0.27 -14.84
N CYS A 19 -18.35 0.91 -15.46
CA CYS A 19 -17.57 1.13 -16.67
C CYS A 19 -16.08 0.99 -16.32
N SER A 20 -15.64 -0.26 -16.11
CA SER A 20 -14.23 -0.60 -15.94
C SER A 20 -13.59 -0.56 -17.32
N THR A 21 -13.01 0.58 -17.66
CA THR A 21 -11.99 0.59 -18.70
C THR A 21 -10.90 -0.41 -18.28
N ASN A 22 -10.43 -1.24 -19.21
CA ASN A 22 -9.56 -2.42 -19.02
C ASN A 22 -8.15 -2.14 -18.43
N ALA A 23 -7.95 -1.19 -17.52
CA ALA A 23 -6.62 -0.62 -17.21
C ALA A 23 -6.09 -0.76 -15.77
N ASN A 24 -6.92 -1.05 -14.76
CA ASN A 24 -6.44 -1.10 -13.37
C ASN A 24 -6.58 -2.52 -12.79
N LYS A 25 -5.52 -3.33 -12.90
CA LYS A 25 -5.39 -4.52 -12.07
C LYS A 25 -5.42 -4.07 -10.60
N ALA A 26 -6.21 -4.72 -9.75
CA ALA A 26 -6.19 -4.44 -8.33
C ALA A 26 -4.87 -4.93 -7.69
N ALA A 27 -4.48 -4.31 -6.57
CA ALA A 27 -3.42 -4.85 -5.73
C ALA A 27 -3.85 -6.21 -5.14
N THR A 28 -2.89 -7.11 -4.93
CA THR A 28 -3.14 -8.44 -4.37
C THR A 28 -2.13 -8.78 -3.30
N VAL A 29 -2.56 -9.53 -2.28
CA VAL A 29 -1.68 -10.06 -1.23
C VAL A 29 -1.64 -11.57 -1.28
N ALA A 30 -0.49 -12.14 -0.91
CA ALA A 30 -0.36 -13.54 -0.55
C ALA A 30 0.09 -13.63 0.91
N VAL A 31 -0.66 -14.40 1.69
CA VAL A 31 -0.47 -14.59 3.12
C VAL A 31 -0.07 -16.03 3.36
N ASP A 32 1.16 -16.25 3.81
CA ASP A 32 1.66 -17.59 4.07
C ASP A 32 1.05 -18.20 5.35
N PRO A 33 0.93 -19.53 5.43
CA PRO A 33 0.50 -20.21 6.65
C PRO A 33 1.35 -19.80 7.88
N GLY A 34 0.68 -19.53 8.99
CA GLY A 34 1.31 -19.08 10.24
C GLY A 34 1.75 -17.61 10.23
N THR A 35 1.28 -16.80 9.28
CA THR A 35 1.41 -15.33 9.35
C THR A 35 0.60 -14.77 10.52
N PHE A 36 -0.57 -15.34 10.83
CA PHE A 36 -1.42 -14.97 11.96
C PHE A 36 -1.68 -16.20 12.85
N ASP A 37 -1.95 -15.96 14.14
CA ASP A 37 -2.24 -17.02 15.13
C ASP A 37 -3.66 -17.60 15.02
N SER A 38 -4.55 -16.85 14.39
CA SER A 38 -5.93 -17.22 14.12
C SER A 38 -6.29 -16.89 12.68
N PRO A 39 -7.37 -17.44 12.12
CA PRO A 39 -7.90 -16.99 10.84
C PRO A 39 -8.16 -15.47 10.90
N THR A 40 -7.50 -14.73 10.01
CA THR A 40 -7.54 -13.26 9.97
C THR A 40 -7.94 -12.82 8.58
N GLU A 41 -8.94 -11.93 8.50
CA GLU A 41 -9.28 -11.25 7.26
C GLU A 41 -8.22 -10.19 6.95
N VAL A 42 -7.73 -10.18 5.71
CA VAL A 42 -6.82 -9.15 5.21
C VAL A 42 -7.52 -8.38 4.11
N ILE A 43 -7.64 -7.07 4.31
CA ILE A 43 -8.34 -6.15 3.41
C ILE A 43 -7.30 -5.28 2.72
N ILE A 44 -7.47 -5.06 1.41
CA ILE A 44 -6.62 -4.18 0.62
C ILE A 44 -7.48 -3.07 0.05
N GLU A 45 -7.08 -1.83 0.30
CA GLU A 45 -7.78 -0.66 -0.20
C GLU A 45 -6.81 0.29 -0.90
N SER A 46 -7.32 0.99 -1.91
CA SER A 46 -6.63 2.11 -2.54
C SER A 46 -7.24 3.39 -1.98
N THR A 47 -6.41 4.24 -1.39
CA THR A 47 -6.86 5.49 -0.74
C THR A 47 -6.04 6.68 -1.24
N GLN A 48 -6.49 7.90 -0.89
CA GLN A 48 -5.84 9.17 -1.24
C GLN A 48 -5.90 10.10 -0.02
N ALA A 49 -5.44 9.63 1.14
CA ALA A 49 -5.52 10.39 2.38
C ALA A 49 -4.53 11.57 2.34
N LYS A 50 -5.02 12.74 2.72
CA LYS A 50 -4.26 13.99 2.70
C LYS A 50 -3.05 13.91 3.64
N GLU A 51 -3.26 13.35 4.81
CA GLU A 51 -2.25 13.16 5.85
C GLU A 51 -1.10 12.29 5.34
N THR A 52 -1.40 11.17 4.66
CA THR A 52 -0.39 10.30 4.05
C THR A 52 0.46 11.05 3.02
N ALA A 53 -0.16 11.93 2.22
CA ALA A 53 0.53 12.73 1.20
C ALA A 53 1.45 13.80 1.83
N GLU A 54 0.99 14.43 2.91
CA GLU A 54 1.76 15.41 3.68
C GLU A 54 2.97 14.76 4.36
N THR A 55 2.79 13.64 5.07
CA THR A 55 3.89 12.89 5.69
C THR A 55 4.93 12.45 4.66
N PHE A 56 4.50 11.97 3.49
CA PHE A 56 5.42 11.59 2.42
C PHE A 56 6.24 12.79 1.92
N SER A 57 5.60 13.94 1.71
CA SER A 57 6.28 15.14 1.19
C SER A 57 7.30 15.70 2.18
N VAL A 58 7.07 15.51 3.49
CA VAL A 58 8.00 15.91 4.56
C VAL A 58 9.17 14.93 4.69
N THR A 59 8.93 13.64 4.48
CA THR A 59 9.91 12.58 4.80
C THR A 59 10.69 12.07 3.59
N VAL A 60 10.17 12.28 2.38
CA VAL A 60 10.81 11.91 1.12
C VAL A 60 11.10 13.18 0.33
N ASN A 61 12.31 13.30 -0.22
CA ASN A 61 12.66 14.44 -1.06
C ASN A 61 11.77 14.47 -2.32
N THR A 62 10.83 15.40 -2.42
CA THR A 62 9.91 15.53 -3.55
C THR A 62 10.29 16.68 -4.51
N GLU A 63 11.32 17.46 -4.17
CA GLU A 63 11.67 18.67 -4.91
C GLU A 63 13.02 18.55 -5.64
N GLY A 64 13.16 19.35 -6.71
CA GLY A 64 14.40 19.49 -7.48
C GLY A 64 14.74 18.31 -8.42
N PRO A 65 15.93 18.33 -9.05
CA PRO A 65 16.35 17.36 -10.06
C PRO A 65 16.48 15.90 -9.58
N GLY A 66 16.40 15.67 -8.26
CA GLY A 66 16.42 14.36 -7.62
C GLY A 66 15.14 14.04 -6.82
N GLY A 67 14.08 14.81 -7.02
CA GLY A 67 12.81 14.64 -6.32
C GLY A 67 12.03 13.41 -6.78
N PHE A 68 11.38 12.74 -5.84
CA PHE A 68 10.45 11.65 -6.11
C PHE A 68 9.08 12.18 -6.54
N THR A 69 8.51 11.60 -7.58
CA THR A 69 7.11 11.81 -7.98
C THR A 69 6.25 10.70 -7.40
N ARG A 70 5.46 11.03 -6.38
CA ARG A 70 4.53 10.11 -5.71
C ARG A 70 3.37 9.73 -6.64
N ALA A 71 2.92 8.47 -6.59
CA ALA A 71 1.63 8.08 -7.12
C ALA A 71 0.49 8.81 -6.38
N LYS A 72 -0.62 9.09 -7.07
CA LYS A 72 -1.72 9.85 -6.47
C LYS A 72 -2.41 9.11 -5.32
N SER A 73 -2.46 7.79 -5.40
CA SER A 73 -3.06 6.92 -4.39
C SER A 73 -2.01 6.06 -3.69
N GLU A 74 -2.26 5.77 -2.42
CA GLU A 74 -1.60 4.75 -1.63
C GLU A 74 -2.42 3.44 -1.62
N THR A 75 -1.76 2.34 -1.31
CA THR A 75 -2.38 1.06 -0.97
C THR A 75 -2.30 0.86 0.53
N VAL A 76 -3.44 0.62 1.18
CA VAL A 76 -3.54 0.26 2.59
C VAL A 76 -3.83 -1.23 2.68
N VAL A 77 -3.01 -1.95 3.43
CA VAL A 77 -3.22 -3.36 3.76
C VAL A 77 -3.60 -3.44 5.23
N ALA A 78 -4.87 -3.70 5.50
CA ALA A 78 -5.41 -3.84 6.84
C ALA A 78 -5.49 -5.31 7.23
N ALA A 79 -4.97 -5.63 8.41
CA ALA A 79 -5.16 -6.88 9.14
C ALA A 79 -5.96 -6.58 10.41
N ASP A 80 -6.60 -7.59 10.99
CA ASP A 80 -7.38 -7.45 12.23
C ASP A 80 -6.52 -6.98 13.44
N LYS A 81 -7.00 -7.12 14.67
CA LYS A 81 -6.35 -6.64 15.90
C LYS A 81 -5.04 -7.34 16.29
N THR A 82 -4.52 -8.24 15.46
CA THR A 82 -3.26 -8.95 15.69
C THR A 82 -2.26 -8.62 14.60
N PRO A 83 -1.02 -8.21 14.94
CA PRO A 83 0.00 -7.96 13.93
C PRO A 83 0.39 -9.28 13.25
N PRO A 84 0.82 -9.24 11.98
CA PRO A 84 1.38 -10.41 11.32
C PRO A 84 2.72 -10.80 11.97
N LYS A 85 3.01 -12.09 12.06
CA LYS A 85 4.28 -12.66 12.54
C LYS A 85 5.33 -12.85 11.46
N LYS A 86 4.90 -12.85 10.20
CA LYS A 86 5.72 -13.05 9.00
C LYS A 86 5.43 -11.94 8.00
N GLY A 87 6.36 -11.74 7.07
CA GLY A 87 6.14 -10.81 5.98
C GLY A 87 4.97 -11.23 5.08
N ILE A 88 4.21 -10.26 4.58
CA ILE A 88 3.12 -10.47 3.62
C ILE A 88 3.59 -10.04 2.23
N ALA A 89 3.46 -10.92 1.25
CA ALA A 89 3.82 -10.60 -0.13
C ALA A 89 2.71 -9.74 -0.76
N LEU A 90 3.06 -8.54 -1.21
CA LEU A 90 2.13 -7.58 -1.82
C LEU A 90 2.54 -7.31 -3.27
N THR A 91 1.61 -7.56 -4.19
CA THR A 91 1.73 -7.17 -5.60
C THR A 91 0.93 -5.90 -5.86
N LEU A 92 1.62 -4.84 -6.28
CA LEU A 92 1.05 -3.55 -6.60
C LEU A 92 1.00 -3.34 -8.11
N PRO A 93 -0.15 -2.92 -8.68
CA PRO A 93 -0.20 -2.43 -10.05
C PRO A 93 0.58 -1.11 -10.16
N ILE A 94 1.29 -0.88 -11.26
CA ILE A 94 1.96 0.39 -11.54
C ILE A 94 0.96 1.33 -12.22
N PRO A 95 0.60 2.48 -11.61
CA PRO A 95 -0.31 3.44 -12.19
C PRO A 95 0.23 4.06 -13.48
N ALA A 96 -0.66 4.55 -14.35
CA ALA A 96 -0.30 5.10 -15.66
C ALA A 96 0.60 6.35 -15.56
N GLU A 97 0.42 7.17 -14.53
CA GLU A 97 1.25 8.33 -14.24
C GLU A 97 2.70 7.91 -13.94
N ILE A 98 2.91 6.87 -13.14
CA ILE A 98 4.23 6.33 -12.84
C ILE A 98 4.83 5.68 -14.09
N LYS A 99 4.04 4.91 -14.86
CA LYS A 99 4.50 4.32 -16.13
C LYS A 99 5.03 5.37 -17.11
N THR A 100 4.43 6.57 -17.11
CA THR A 100 4.87 7.68 -17.97
C THR A 100 6.25 8.18 -17.56
N ASP A 101 6.48 8.34 -16.26
CA ASP A 101 7.77 8.70 -15.68
C ASP A 101 8.86 7.65 -15.96
N LEU A 102 8.54 6.36 -15.85
CA LEU A 102 9.49 5.27 -16.12
C LEU A 102 9.96 5.27 -17.58
N LYS A 103 9.07 5.63 -18.53
CA LYS A 103 9.45 5.82 -19.94
C LYS A 103 10.37 7.03 -20.15
N ALA A 104 10.31 8.02 -19.27
CA ALA A 104 11.20 9.17 -19.24
C ALA A 104 12.52 8.90 -18.50
N SER A 105 12.92 7.64 -18.35
CA SER A 105 14.18 7.21 -17.70
C SER A 105 14.24 7.43 -16.18
N LYS A 106 13.12 7.59 -15.48
CA LYS A 106 13.08 7.47 -14.01
C LYS A 106 13.06 6.02 -13.55
N GLU A 107 13.40 5.78 -12.29
CA GLU A 107 13.30 4.48 -11.63
C GLU A 107 12.05 4.36 -10.77
N LEU A 108 11.57 3.12 -10.60
CA LEU A 108 10.41 2.81 -9.75
C LEU A 108 10.88 2.57 -8.32
N TYR A 109 10.15 3.14 -7.37
CA TYR A 109 10.37 2.98 -5.95
C TYR A 109 9.07 2.63 -5.26
N VAL A 110 9.19 1.85 -4.18
CA VAL A 110 8.09 1.56 -3.27
C VAL A 110 8.49 2.07 -1.90
N PHE A 111 7.65 2.88 -1.31
CA PHE A 111 7.82 3.40 0.03
C PHE A 111 6.75 2.82 0.94
N VAL A 112 7.16 2.47 2.16
CA VAL A 112 6.27 1.99 3.21
C VAL A 112 6.34 2.96 4.37
N GLU A 113 5.18 3.32 4.92
CA GLU A 113 5.09 4.15 6.12
C GLU A 113 5.41 3.30 7.35
N TYR A 114 6.44 3.69 8.09
CA TYR A 114 6.79 3.09 9.38
C TYR A 114 6.47 4.07 10.49
N PHE A 115 5.71 3.59 11.47
CA PHE A 115 5.42 4.30 12.72
C PHE A 115 6.51 3.97 13.73
N TYR A 116 7.37 4.94 14.05
CA TYR A 116 8.31 4.81 15.14
C TYR A 116 7.77 5.52 16.37
N ASN A 117 7.41 4.76 17.41
CA ASN A 117 7.01 5.30 18.71
C ASN A 117 8.22 5.25 19.66
N GLY A 118 9.01 6.33 19.69
CA GLY A 118 10.14 6.48 20.59
C GLY A 118 9.72 6.93 21.99
N VAL A 119 10.67 6.96 22.93
CA VAL A 119 10.43 7.39 24.33
C VAL A 119 9.95 8.85 24.42
N HIS A 120 10.29 9.68 23.43
CA HIS A 120 10.04 11.13 23.45
C HIS A 120 9.15 11.62 22.31
N GLU A 121 9.12 10.95 21.16
CA GLU A 121 8.35 11.38 20.00
C GLU A 121 7.89 10.17 19.15
N THR A 122 6.69 10.29 18.61
CA THR A 122 6.22 9.44 17.52
C THR A 122 6.54 10.14 16.20
N HIS A 123 7.29 9.49 15.33
CA HIS A 123 7.54 9.99 13.98
C HIS A 123 7.12 8.96 12.95
N ASP A 124 6.31 9.41 12.01
CA ASP A 124 5.91 8.64 10.84
C ASP A 124 6.93 8.94 9.74
N SER A 125 7.49 7.89 9.14
CA SER A 125 8.48 8.06 8.08
C SER A 125 8.24 7.07 6.94
N PHE A 126 8.31 7.57 5.71
CA PHE A 126 8.33 6.71 4.54
C PHE A 126 9.75 6.22 4.29
N GLN A 127 9.90 4.89 4.24
CA GLN A 127 11.17 4.25 3.93
C GLN A 127 11.04 3.47 2.62
N ALA A 128 12.05 3.60 1.75
CA ALA A 128 12.10 2.83 0.52
C ALA A 128 12.35 1.35 0.85
N VAL A 129 11.50 0.48 0.31
CA VAL A 129 11.63 -0.98 0.49
C VAL A 129 12.13 -1.63 -0.79
N PRO A 130 12.85 -2.77 -0.69
CA PRO A 130 13.36 -3.46 -1.86
C PRO A 130 12.23 -4.05 -2.71
N ILE A 131 12.30 -3.80 -4.01
CA ILE A 131 11.44 -4.46 -5.01
C ILE A 131 12.01 -5.85 -5.29
N GLN A 132 11.23 -6.89 -5.00
CA GLN A 132 11.63 -8.28 -5.22
C GLN A 132 11.47 -8.68 -6.68
N LYS A 133 10.41 -8.20 -7.32
CA LYS A 133 10.13 -8.44 -8.74
C LYS A 133 9.41 -7.25 -9.34
N GLN A 134 9.80 -6.86 -10.54
CA GLN A 134 9.14 -5.81 -11.32
C GLN A 134 8.80 -6.34 -12.70
N THR A 135 7.60 -5.99 -13.18
CA THR A 135 7.17 -6.16 -14.57
C THR A 135 6.81 -4.80 -15.17
N SER A 136 6.36 -4.76 -16.41
CA SER A 136 5.83 -3.53 -17.01
C SER A 136 4.56 -3.00 -16.31
N ASP A 137 3.85 -3.87 -15.59
CA ASP A 137 2.52 -3.56 -15.06
C ASP A 137 2.40 -3.64 -13.54
N SER A 138 3.36 -4.28 -12.87
CA SER A 138 3.28 -4.51 -11.44
C SER A 138 4.64 -4.67 -10.79
N VAL A 139 4.65 -4.53 -9.46
CA VAL A 139 5.80 -4.72 -8.59
C VAL A 139 5.38 -5.61 -7.43
N LEU A 140 6.28 -6.52 -7.03
CA LEU A 140 6.16 -7.37 -5.84
C LEU A 140 7.13 -6.87 -4.78
N ILE A 141 6.61 -6.68 -3.56
CA ILE A 141 7.39 -6.42 -2.35
C ILE A 141 6.95 -7.37 -1.23
N THR A 142 7.74 -7.42 -0.15
CA THR A 142 7.31 -7.98 1.13
C THR A 142 7.05 -6.84 2.11
N LEU A 143 5.86 -6.85 2.71
CA LEU A 143 5.53 -6.04 3.87
C LEU A 143 5.99 -6.78 5.12
N GLU A 144 7.08 -6.33 5.71
CA GLU A 144 7.57 -6.88 6.96
C GLU A 144 6.57 -6.64 8.12
N PRO A 145 6.55 -7.51 9.15
CA PRO A 145 5.70 -7.31 10.33
C PRO A 145 5.76 -5.91 10.94
N SER A 146 6.95 -5.31 10.95
CA SER A 146 7.18 -3.96 11.49
C SER A 146 6.54 -2.84 10.68
N ALA A 147 6.09 -3.11 9.45
CA ALA A 147 5.34 -2.15 8.64
C ALA A 147 3.88 -2.01 9.09
N PHE A 148 3.38 -2.95 9.90
CA PHE A 148 2.01 -2.94 10.38
C PHE A 148 1.91 -2.22 11.72
N THR A 149 1.04 -1.21 11.79
CA THR A 149 0.77 -0.46 13.01
C THR A 149 -0.73 -0.34 13.25
N ASN A 150 -1.15 -0.32 14.50
CA ASN A 150 -2.54 -0.09 14.90
C ASN A 150 -2.79 1.35 15.39
N LEU A 151 -1.82 2.24 15.21
CA LEU A 151 -1.88 3.62 15.70
C LEU A 151 -2.57 4.58 14.72
N ARG A 152 -2.80 4.16 13.46
CA ARG A 152 -3.41 5.00 12.40
C ARG A 152 -4.91 5.16 12.52
N ASN A 153 -5.58 4.13 13.03
CA ASN A 153 -7.04 4.10 13.14
C ASN A 153 -7.45 3.99 14.61
N LYS A 154 -8.68 4.44 14.88
CA LYS A 154 -9.29 4.31 16.21
C LYS A 154 -9.81 2.90 16.49
N THR A 155 -9.81 2.01 15.50
CA THR A 155 -10.34 0.65 15.62
C THR A 155 -9.33 -0.32 16.23
N GLY A 156 -8.05 0.06 16.27
CA GLY A 156 -6.95 -0.78 16.72
C GLY A 156 -6.59 -1.88 15.71
N THR A 157 -7.02 -1.72 14.46
CA THR A 157 -6.75 -2.60 13.32
C THR A 157 -5.32 -2.36 12.86
N TYR A 158 -4.54 -3.42 12.63
CA TYR A 158 -3.16 -3.26 12.16
C TYR A 158 -3.13 -2.96 10.67
N GLU A 159 -2.48 -1.88 10.26
CA GLU A 159 -2.42 -1.44 8.87
C GLU A 159 -0.99 -1.17 8.44
N ALA A 160 -0.68 -1.50 7.19
CA ALA A 160 0.51 -1.06 6.48
C ALA A 160 0.11 -0.16 5.31
N VAL A 161 0.87 0.90 5.06
CA VAL A 161 0.61 1.87 4.00
C VAL A 161 1.76 1.89 3.02
N VAL A 162 1.42 1.78 1.75
CA VAL A 162 2.38 1.60 0.67
C VAL A 162 2.12 2.60 -0.43
N VAL A 163 3.19 3.27 -0.85
CA VAL A 163 3.16 4.32 -1.86
C VAL A 163 4.15 3.98 -2.95
N LEU A 164 3.67 3.94 -4.20
CA LEU A 164 4.55 3.89 -5.36
C LEU A 164 5.05 5.30 -5.68
N ALA A 165 6.29 5.40 -6.13
CA ALA A 165 6.85 6.65 -6.63
C ALA A 165 7.81 6.38 -7.79
N SER A 166 8.02 7.37 -8.63
CA SER A 166 9.13 7.41 -9.58
C SER A 166 10.21 8.36 -9.06
N GLY A 167 11.48 8.11 -9.37
CA GLY A 167 12.58 8.93 -8.87
C GLY A 167 13.83 8.89 -9.75
N PRO A 168 14.90 9.58 -9.35
CA PRO A 168 16.18 9.52 -10.04
C PRO A 168 16.73 8.09 -10.04
N LYS A 169 17.58 7.78 -11.03
CA LYS A 169 18.35 6.54 -11.03
C LYS A 169 19.37 6.55 -9.89
N LYS A 170 19.57 5.41 -9.24
CA LYS A 170 20.64 5.24 -8.25
C LYS A 170 22.03 5.37 -8.85
#